data_AF-A0AAE0DCF5-F1
#
_entry.id   AF-A0AAE0DCF5-F1
#
_cell.length_a   1.000
_cell.length_b   1.000
_cell.length_c   1.000
_cell.angle_alpha   90.00
_cell.angle_beta   90.00
_cell.angle_gamma   90.00
#
_symmetry.space_group_name_H-M   'P 1'
#
loop_
_entity.id
_entity.type
_entity.pdbx_description
1 polymer ?
#
loop_
_entity_poly.entity_id
_entity_poly.type
_entity_poly.pdbx_seq_one_letter_code
_entity_poly.pdbx_strand_id
1 'polypeptide(L)'
;MGWKDHLKRLKNEVEQLIAEPGSQNSQQSQAPPPQQQQQQQYAPPPQQQPTGGQPAHIYWQPQCRPDVPVTQDWDAKIGNGPDGWGNQELQHYTAEQQNAFHTPDGKLVLRAVANNGCPNPEQKYTSARLVSRQTLARDQGVLTAVILSPCAEGIWPAFWLLPQEPFAWPTDGEVDIAETWNGDCENHSCLHWGQHHEPDKHRVLGTKIPDMQYRPVRYDLAWLQPGGQPGQGRMIWYIDGRPVMKGDIPPGTRPMRDMTILLNVAMGGNVCGGKTPRDGYYDMVVHQLYMGSEPEYGGWQRFENDWAHTQLGNTY
;
A
#
# COMPACT_ATOMS: atom_id res chain seq x y z
N MET A 1 23.75 55.72 -33.65
CA MET A 1 22.53 55.56 -34.48
C MET A 1 22.58 54.16 -35.05
N GLY A 2 21.69 53.20 -34.80
CA GLY A 2 20.47 53.12 -34.04
C GLY A 2 19.76 51.88 -34.57
N TRP A 3 19.73 50.79 -33.79
CA TRP A 3 19.18 49.47 -34.12
C TRP A 3 17.69 49.50 -34.59
N LYS A 4 17.05 50.67 -34.50
CA LYS A 4 15.68 50.98 -34.94
C LYS A 4 15.53 51.18 -36.47
N ASP A 5 16.60 51.49 -37.21
CA ASP A 5 16.52 51.67 -38.67
C ASP A 5 16.65 50.36 -39.46
N HIS A 6 17.25 49.33 -38.87
CA HIS A 6 17.32 47.98 -39.44
C HIS A 6 15.96 47.24 -39.35
N LEU A 7 15.23 47.47 -38.25
CA LEU A 7 13.89 46.92 -38.03
C LEU A 7 12.80 47.57 -38.91
N LYS A 8 13.02 48.80 -39.39
CA LYS A 8 12.08 49.49 -40.30
C LYS A 8 12.18 48.99 -41.74
N ARG A 9 13.36 48.48 -42.13
CA ARG A 9 13.64 47.99 -43.49
C ARG A 9 13.10 46.57 -43.72
N LEU A 10 13.19 45.70 -42.71
CA LEU A 10 12.62 44.35 -42.74
C LEU A 10 11.08 44.31 -42.69
N LYS A 11 10.43 45.33 -42.10
CA LYS A 11 8.96 45.40 -42.03
C LYS A 11 8.31 45.79 -43.37
N ASN A 12 8.98 46.62 -44.17
CA ASN A 12 8.48 47.03 -45.49
C ASN A 12 8.68 45.96 -46.59
N GLU A 13 9.63 45.04 -46.42
CA GLU A 13 9.84 43.93 -47.37
C GLU A 13 8.82 42.79 -47.18
N VAL A 14 8.20 42.68 -46.01
CA VAL A 14 7.15 41.69 -45.72
C VAL A 14 5.76 42.18 -46.18
N GLU A 15 5.51 43.48 -46.20
CA GLU A 15 4.23 44.07 -46.63
C GLU A 15 4.08 44.20 -48.17
N GLN A 16 5.16 44.01 -48.95
CA GLN A 16 5.12 44.07 -50.42
C GLN A 16 4.95 42.71 -51.13
N LEU A 17 4.92 41.61 -50.39
CA LEU A 17 4.58 40.28 -50.95
C LEU A 17 3.08 39.95 -50.86
N ILE A 18 2.27 40.88 -50.35
CA ILE A 18 0.81 40.81 -50.27
C ILE A 18 0.22 41.86 -51.21
N ALA A 19 0.24 41.60 -52.53
CA ALA A 19 -0.59 42.32 -53.50
C ALA A 19 -0.66 41.54 -54.83
N GLU A 20 -1.84 40.97 -55.12
CA GLU A 20 -2.20 40.40 -56.42
C GLU A 20 -2.55 41.51 -57.43
N PRO A 21 -2.52 41.17 -58.74
CA PRO A 21 -3.51 41.73 -59.67
C PRO A 21 -4.26 40.64 -60.46
N GLY A 22 -5.60 40.75 -60.48
CA GLY A 22 -6.49 40.10 -61.46
C GLY A 22 -6.39 40.74 -62.85
N SER A 23 -7.25 40.53 -63.85
CA SER A 23 -8.42 39.68 -64.11
C SER A 23 -8.76 39.83 -65.62
N GLN A 24 -9.43 38.84 -66.25
CA GLN A 24 -10.43 38.97 -67.36
C GLN A 24 -10.80 37.56 -67.88
N ASN A 25 -12.03 37.06 -67.61
CA ASN A 25 -13.24 36.96 -68.48
C ASN A 25 -13.07 36.06 -69.74
N SER A 26 -13.91 35.08 -70.11
CA SER A 26 -15.33 34.77 -69.81
C SER A 26 -15.80 33.41 -70.39
N GLN A 27 -16.95 32.89 -69.88
CA GLN A 27 -17.95 31.93 -70.45
C GLN A 27 -17.65 30.41 -70.38
N GLN A 28 -18.29 29.66 -69.45
CA GLN A 28 -19.56 28.88 -69.54
C GLN A 28 -19.48 27.69 -70.53
N SER A 29 -19.79 26.42 -70.22
CA SER A 29 -20.86 25.86 -69.37
C SER A 29 -20.61 24.40 -68.90
N GLN A 30 -20.87 24.20 -67.61
CA GLN A 30 -21.06 23.03 -66.71
C GLN A 30 -20.95 21.56 -67.20
N ALA A 31 -20.10 20.81 -66.47
CA ALA A 31 -20.35 19.45 -65.97
C ALA A 31 -19.97 19.43 -64.47
N PRO A 32 -20.65 18.67 -63.58
CA PRO A 32 -20.41 18.76 -62.14
C PRO A 32 -19.09 18.07 -61.75
N PRO A 33 -18.16 18.76 -61.05
CA PRO A 33 -16.94 18.14 -60.56
C PRO A 33 -17.09 17.56 -59.14
N PRO A 34 -16.25 16.58 -58.79
CA PRO A 34 -16.36 15.79 -57.57
C PRO A 34 -16.03 16.61 -56.31
N GLN A 35 -16.71 16.27 -55.21
CA GLN A 35 -16.49 16.88 -53.89
C GLN A 35 -15.02 16.70 -53.46
N GLN A 36 -14.32 17.82 -53.30
CA GLN A 36 -12.98 17.89 -52.72
C GLN A 36 -13.08 17.60 -51.21
N GLN A 37 -12.34 16.60 -50.75
CA GLN A 37 -12.10 16.35 -49.33
C GLN A 37 -11.35 17.55 -48.74
N GLN A 38 -11.95 18.22 -47.76
CA GLN A 38 -11.23 19.17 -46.91
C GLN A 38 -10.11 18.41 -46.19
N GLN A 39 -8.86 18.80 -46.44
CA GLN A 39 -7.75 18.45 -45.57
C GLN A 39 -7.97 19.13 -44.22
N GLN A 40 -8.51 18.38 -43.26
CA GLN A 40 -8.45 18.78 -41.86
C GLN A 40 -6.98 18.80 -41.45
N GLN A 41 -6.47 19.98 -41.10
CA GLN A 41 -5.24 20.08 -40.32
C GLN A 41 -5.46 19.33 -39.01
N TYR A 42 -4.87 18.14 -38.90
CA TYR A 42 -4.79 17.42 -37.64
C TYR A 42 -3.90 18.23 -36.70
N ALA A 43 -4.50 18.97 -35.78
CA ALA A 43 -3.81 19.34 -34.55
C ALA A 43 -3.38 18.02 -33.89
N PRO A 44 -2.11 17.89 -33.44
CA PRO A 44 -1.72 16.71 -32.68
C PRO A 44 -2.66 16.61 -31.47
N PRO A 45 -3.15 15.40 -31.13
CA PRO A 45 -4.00 15.23 -29.97
C PRO A 45 -3.28 15.81 -28.74
N PRO A 46 -3.99 16.40 -27.77
CA PRO A 46 -3.37 16.85 -26.54
C PRO A 46 -2.56 15.68 -25.99
N GLN A 47 -1.26 15.90 -25.79
CA GLN A 47 -0.39 14.92 -25.17
C GLN A 47 -1.01 14.60 -23.81
N GLN A 48 -1.62 13.42 -23.73
CA GLN A 48 -2.04 12.88 -22.45
C GLN A 48 -0.76 12.78 -21.63
N GLN A 49 -0.69 13.58 -20.56
CA GLN A 49 0.25 13.31 -19.48
C GLN A 49 0.09 11.82 -19.12
N PRO A 50 1.17 11.08 -18.85
CA PRO A 50 1.06 9.68 -18.52
C PRO A 50 0.27 9.56 -17.21
N THR A 51 -1.04 9.32 -17.33
CA THR A 51 -1.82 8.74 -16.24
C THR A 51 -1.28 7.34 -16.09
N GLY A 52 -0.45 7.11 -15.07
CA GLY A 52 0.01 5.77 -14.71
C GLY A 52 -1.21 4.87 -14.59
N GLY A 53 -1.38 3.98 -15.56
CA GLY A 53 -2.53 3.09 -15.62
C GLY A 53 -2.55 2.24 -14.35
N GLN A 54 -3.60 2.40 -13.54
CA GLN A 54 -3.96 1.39 -12.55
C GLN A 54 -3.98 0.05 -13.30
N PRO A 55 -3.16 -0.96 -12.93
CA PRO A 55 -3.30 -2.28 -13.53
C PRO A 55 -4.77 -2.70 -13.31
N ALA A 56 -5.40 -3.26 -14.34
CA ALA A 56 -6.86 -3.46 -14.49
C ALA A 56 -7.54 -4.33 -13.39
N HIS A 57 -6.83 -4.59 -12.29
CA HIS A 57 -7.14 -5.51 -11.22
C HIS A 57 -7.15 -4.83 -9.84
N ILE A 58 -6.65 -3.60 -9.66
CA ILE A 58 -6.73 -2.89 -8.37
C ILE A 58 -8.14 -2.36 -8.13
N TYR A 59 -8.72 -2.65 -6.97
CA TYR A 59 -10.04 -2.14 -6.57
C TYR A 59 -10.01 -1.21 -5.37
N TRP A 60 -8.89 -1.13 -4.63
CA TRP A 60 -8.71 -0.14 -3.59
C TRP A 60 -7.22 0.15 -3.36
N GLN A 61 -6.90 1.40 -3.04
CA GLN A 61 -5.60 1.86 -2.54
C GLN A 61 -5.83 3.11 -1.68
N PRO A 62 -5.05 3.34 -0.60
CA PRO A 62 -5.10 4.58 0.15
C PRO A 62 -4.54 5.73 -0.71
N GLN A 63 -4.92 6.97 -0.39
CA GLN A 63 -4.54 8.13 -1.20
C GLN A 63 -3.06 8.51 -1.04
N CYS A 64 -2.51 8.34 0.16
CA CYS A 64 -1.12 8.62 0.52
C CYS A 64 -0.56 9.95 -0.02
N ARG A 65 -1.36 11.02 -0.10
CA ARG A 65 -0.91 12.34 -0.58
C ARG A 65 -0.65 13.31 0.59
N PRO A 66 0.35 14.21 0.49
CA PRO A 66 0.68 15.15 1.56
C PRO A 66 -0.43 16.14 1.90
N ASP A 67 -1.34 16.42 0.96
CA ASP A 67 -2.52 17.29 1.14
C ASP A 67 -3.73 16.57 1.76
N VAL A 68 -3.65 15.24 1.90
CA VAL A 68 -4.74 14.41 2.44
C VAL A 68 -4.38 13.98 3.87
N PRO A 69 -5.25 14.22 4.86
CA PRO A 69 -5.05 13.71 6.21
C PRO A 69 -4.93 12.18 6.21
N VAL A 70 -4.04 11.62 7.03
CA VAL A 70 -3.97 10.16 7.26
C VAL A 70 -5.34 9.61 7.69
N THR A 71 -6.09 10.41 8.45
CA THR A 71 -7.45 10.09 8.89
C THR A 71 -8.49 10.00 7.78
N GLN A 72 -8.13 10.18 6.51
CA GLN A 72 -9.03 9.96 5.39
C GLN A 72 -9.29 8.46 5.17
N ASP A 73 -8.23 7.65 5.22
CA ASP A 73 -8.25 6.21 4.92
C ASP A 73 -8.07 5.35 6.17
N TRP A 74 -7.62 5.94 7.28
CA TRP A 74 -7.22 5.24 8.49
C TRP A 74 -7.87 5.82 9.75
N ASP A 75 -8.18 4.96 10.72
CA ASP A 75 -8.48 5.35 12.09
C ASP A 75 -7.28 4.99 12.98
N ALA A 76 -6.90 5.90 13.90
CA ALA A 76 -5.79 5.68 14.81
C ALA A 76 -6.29 5.09 16.13
N LYS A 77 -5.67 3.99 16.58
CA LYS A 77 -5.81 3.50 17.96
C LYS A 77 -4.90 4.33 18.87
N ILE A 78 -5.39 4.69 20.05
CA ILE A 78 -4.74 5.67 20.94
C ILE A 78 -4.41 5.01 22.28
N GLY A 79 -3.29 5.41 22.87
CA GLY A 79 -2.85 4.95 24.18
C GLY A 79 -2.01 3.69 24.13
N ASN A 80 -1.77 3.15 25.33
CA ASN A 80 -1.02 1.91 25.54
C ASN A 80 -1.92 0.67 25.72
N GLY A 81 -3.24 0.84 25.58
CA GLY A 81 -4.22 -0.24 25.72
C GLY A 81 -4.18 -0.94 27.10
N PRO A 82 -5.05 -1.92 27.34
CA PRO A 82 -4.92 -2.81 28.50
C PRO A 82 -3.63 -3.64 28.39
N ASP A 83 -2.84 -3.68 29.46
CA ASP A 83 -1.61 -4.48 29.59
C ASP A 83 -0.60 -4.34 28.43
N GLY A 84 -0.45 -3.13 27.87
CA GLY A 84 0.43 -2.90 26.72
C GLY A 84 -0.09 -3.61 25.48
N TRP A 85 -1.38 -3.41 25.16
CA TRP A 85 -2.13 -4.10 24.11
C TRP A 85 -2.11 -5.64 24.22
N GLY A 86 -2.07 -6.16 25.44
CA GLY A 86 -1.99 -7.60 25.73
C GLY A 86 -0.60 -8.22 25.56
N ASN A 87 0.38 -7.43 25.08
CA ASN A 87 1.72 -7.89 24.73
C ASN A 87 2.82 -7.22 25.57
N GLN A 88 2.47 -6.47 26.62
CA GLN A 88 3.43 -5.69 27.41
C GLN A 88 4.21 -4.66 26.58
N GLU A 89 3.57 -4.14 25.52
CA GLU A 89 4.12 -3.09 24.66
C GLU A 89 4.32 -1.78 25.45
N LEU A 90 5.36 -1.01 25.11
CA LEU A 90 5.80 0.16 25.87
C LEU A 90 5.26 1.50 25.35
N GLN A 91 4.89 1.56 24.08
CA GLN A 91 4.52 2.80 23.41
C GLN A 91 3.11 3.25 23.75
N HIS A 92 2.93 4.56 23.79
CA HIS A 92 1.63 5.21 23.71
C HIS A 92 1.34 5.53 22.24
N TYR A 93 0.34 4.87 21.64
CA TYR A 93 -0.06 5.20 20.27
C TYR A 93 -0.78 6.55 20.23
N THR A 94 -0.54 7.35 19.19
CA THR A 94 -1.13 8.68 19.02
C THR A 94 -1.75 8.86 17.63
N ALA A 95 -2.55 9.91 17.46
CA ALA A 95 -3.01 10.40 16.16
C ALA A 95 -2.18 11.59 15.66
N GLU A 96 -1.02 11.86 16.27
CA GLU A 96 -0.23 13.04 15.95
C GLU A 96 0.51 12.86 14.63
N GLN A 97 0.66 13.96 13.88
CA GLN A 97 1.38 13.98 12.61
C GLN A 97 2.86 13.57 12.76
N GLN A 98 3.43 13.64 13.96
CA GLN A 98 4.79 13.15 14.20
C GLN A 98 4.89 11.62 14.14
N ASN A 99 3.80 10.90 14.39
CA ASN A 99 3.77 9.44 14.43
C ASN A 99 3.16 8.83 13.16
N ALA A 100 2.28 9.54 12.45
CA ALA A 100 1.76 9.09 11.15
C ALA A 100 1.57 10.27 10.18
N PHE A 101 2.19 10.18 9.00
CA PHE A 101 2.12 11.24 7.99
C PHE A 101 2.37 10.72 6.57
N HIS A 102 1.92 11.50 5.59
CA HIS A 102 2.24 11.26 4.18
C HIS A 102 3.46 12.09 3.76
N THR A 103 4.30 11.50 2.92
CA THR A 103 5.48 12.16 2.34
C THR A 103 5.12 12.86 1.02
N PRO A 104 5.92 13.85 0.57
CA PRO A 104 5.68 14.53 -0.70
C PRO A 104 5.67 13.61 -1.93
N ASP A 105 6.35 12.47 -1.87
CA ASP A 105 6.46 11.47 -2.93
C ASP A 105 5.46 10.33 -2.82
N GLY A 106 4.41 10.48 -2.01
CA GLY A 106 3.25 9.60 -2.05
C GLY A 106 3.31 8.37 -1.13
N LYS A 107 4.16 8.39 -0.09
CA LYS A 107 4.33 7.28 0.86
C LYS A 107 3.66 7.58 2.19
N LEU A 108 3.16 6.56 2.87
CA LEU A 108 2.72 6.63 4.27
C LEU A 108 3.87 6.24 5.21
N VAL A 109 4.12 7.04 6.24
CA VAL A 109 5.14 6.77 7.26
C VAL A 109 4.46 6.59 8.61
N LEU A 110 4.80 5.50 9.30
CA LEU A 110 4.53 5.31 10.72
C LEU A 110 5.85 5.43 11.47
N ARG A 111 5.96 6.42 12.35
CA ARG A 111 7.17 6.76 13.10
C ARG A 111 6.99 6.42 14.57
N ALA A 112 7.79 5.48 15.05
CA ALA A 112 8.01 5.28 16.47
C ALA A 112 9.11 6.23 16.99
N VAL A 113 8.90 6.86 18.14
CA VAL A 113 9.84 7.81 18.76
C VAL A 113 10.20 7.31 20.15
N ALA A 114 11.51 7.17 20.41
CA ALA A 114 12.07 6.85 21.71
C ALA A 114 12.77 8.09 22.30
N ASN A 115 12.37 8.46 23.51
CA ASN A 115 12.97 9.51 24.32
C ASN A 115 13.12 9.03 25.76
N ASN A 116 14.18 8.26 26.03
CA ASN A 116 14.44 7.62 27.32
C ASN A 116 14.63 8.61 28.47
N GLY A 117 15.03 9.84 28.16
CA GLY A 117 15.15 10.94 29.12
C GLY A 117 13.81 11.62 29.46
N CYS A 118 12.72 11.28 28.79
CA CYS A 118 11.41 11.89 29.05
C CYS A 118 10.85 11.41 30.41
N PRO A 119 10.53 12.32 31.34
CA PRO A 119 9.93 11.95 32.62
C PRO A 119 8.46 11.56 32.49
N ASN A 120 7.78 11.96 31.41
CA ASN A 120 6.41 11.56 31.13
C ASN A 120 6.40 10.18 30.47
N PRO A 121 5.86 9.13 31.11
CA PRO A 121 5.82 7.77 30.55
C PRO A 121 5.12 7.70 29.19
N GLU A 122 4.07 8.52 28.97
CA GLU A 122 3.29 8.52 27.72
C GLU A 122 4.04 9.18 26.55
N GLN A 123 5.07 9.98 26.83
CA GLN A 123 5.90 10.63 25.82
C GLN A 123 7.29 10.01 25.70
N LYS A 124 7.63 9.08 26.60
CA LYS A 124 8.89 8.32 26.54
C LYS A 124 8.96 7.47 25.28
N TYR A 125 7.84 6.85 24.92
CA TYR A 125 7.70 6.04 23.72
C TYR A 125 6.37 6.39 23.04
N THR A 126 6.42 6.97 21.84
CA THR A 126 5.22 7.24 21.04
C THR A 126 5.30 6.53 19.71
N SER A 127 4.15 6.15 19.15
CA SER A 127 4.09 5.52 17.84
C SER A 127 2.70 5.69 17.22
N ALA A 128 2.45 5.04 16.08
CA ALA A 128 1.14 4.94 15.45
C ALA A 128 0.68 3.49 15.33
N ARG A 129 -0.63 3.28 15.50
CA ARG A 129 -1.35 2.05 15.14
C ARG A 129 -2.58 2.45 14.35
N LEU A 130 -2.54 2.19 13.05
CA LEU A 130 -3.56 2.57 12.09
C LEU A 130 -4.41 1.35 11.73
N VAL A 131 -5.72 1.57 11.61
CA VAL A 131 -6.70 0.58 11.13
C VAL A 131 -7.37 1.16 9.90
N SER A 132 -7.44 0.42 8.79
CA SER A 132 -8.07 0.92 7.57
C SER A 132 -9.58 1.02 7.75
N ARG A 133 -10.17 2.08 7.19
CA ARG A 133 -11.63 2.21 7.10
C ARG A 133 -12.25 1.25 6.10
N GLN A 134 -11.48 0.90 5.07
CA GLN A 134 -11.87 -0.07 4.07
C GLN A 134 -11.55 -1.48 4.58
N THR A 135 -12.54 -2.38 4.53
CA THR A 135 -12.29 -3.82 4.70
C THR A 135 -11.83 -4.45 3.38
N LEU A 136 -11.34 -5.69 3.40
CA LEU A 136 -10.98 -6.38 2.16
C LEU A 136 -12.14 -6.45 1.15
N ALA A 137 -13.38 -6.45 1.63
CA ALA A 137 -14.64 -6.28 0.90
C ALA A 137 -14.91 -7.31 -0.23
N ARG A 138 -14.04 -8.30 -0.38
CA ARG A 138 -14.17 -9.38 -1.37
C ARG A 138 -13.85 -10.72 -0.76
N ASP A 139 -14.58 -11.72 -1.23
CA ASP A 139 -14.40 -13.12 -0.86
C ASP A 139 -13.15 -13.74 -1.51
N GLN A 140 -12.54 -13.04 -2.46
CA GLN A 140 -11.24 -13.39 -3.03
C GLN A 140 -10.47 -12.14 -3.45
N GLY A 141 -9.15 -12.21 -3.41
CA GLY A 141 -8.28 -11.12 -3.85
C GLY A 141 -6.84 -11.30 -3.46
N VAL A 142 -6.07 -10.24 -3.65
CA VAL A 142 -4.70 -10.07 -3.14
C VAL A 142 -4.59 -8.73 -2.44
N LEU A 143 -3.94 -8.72 -1.28
CA LEU A 143 -3.56 -7.51 -0.57
C LEU A 143 -2.03 -7.41 -0.66
N THR A 144 -1.54 -6.30 -1.19
CA THR A 144 -0.11 -6.07 -1.41
C THR A 144 0.35 -4.85 -0.65
N ALA A 145 1.50 -4.95 0.02
CA ALA A 145 2.22 -3.82 0.55
C ALA A 145 3.71 -3.88 0.18
N VAL A 146 4.33 -2.74 -0.09
CA VAL A 146 5.79 -2.60 -0.25
C VAL A 146 6.29 -1.72 0.88
N ILE A 147 7.06 -2.30 1.81
CA ILE A 147 7.37 -1.69 3.10
C ILE A 147 8.88 -1.71 3.33
N LEU A 148 9.46 -0.56 3.67
CA LEU A 148 10.76 -0.49 4.33
C LEU A 148 10.52 -0.47 5.84
N SER A 149 10.87 -1.58 6.51
CA SER A 149 10.66 -1.74 7.95
C SER A 149 11.84 -1.18 8.76
N PRO A 150 11.60 -0.59 9.95
CA PRO A 150 12.68 -0.29 10.87
C PRO A 150 13.25 -1.59 11.45
N CYS A 151 14.58 -1.72 11.46
CA CYS A 151 15.27 -2.86 12.05
C CYS A 151 16.14 -2.38 13.23
N ALA A 152 15.64 -2.57 14.45
CA ALA A 152 16.38 -2.20 15.66
C ALA A 152 15.93 -3.03 16.87
N GLU A 153 16.81 -3.11 17.86
CA GLU A 153 16.50 -3.72 19.15
C GLU A 153 15.28 -3.06 19.81
N GLY A 154 14.34 -3.87 20.30
CA GLY A 154 13.13 -3.38 20.96
C GLY A 154 12.10 -2.72 20.04
N ILE A 155 12.23 -2.83 18.72
CA ILE A 155 11.26 -2.34 17.74
C ILE A 155 10.54 -3.52 17.09
N TRP A 156 9.21 -3.42 16.96
CA TRP A 156 8.32 -4.45 16.42
C TRP A 156 7.31 -3.84 15.42
N PRO A 157 7.67 -3.67 14.14
CA PRO A 157 6.74 -3.27 13.10
C PRO A 157 5.86 -4.44 12.65
N ALA A 158 4.59 -4.15 12.35
CA ALA A 158 3.61 -5.12 11.89
C ALA A 158 2.73 -4.60 10.74
N PHE A 159 2.44 -5.49 9.80
CA PHE A 159 1.42 -5.36 8.75
C PHE A 159 0.54 -6.61 8.78
N TRP A 160 -0.73 -6.44 9.14
CA TRP A 160 -1.58 -7.52 9.60
C TRP A 160 -3.05 -7.17 9.47
N LEU A 161 -3.93 -8.12 9.78
CA LEU A 161 -5.37 -8.01 9.61
C LEU A 161 -6.13 -8.44 10.87
N LEU A 162 -7.17 -7.67 11.19
CA LEU A 162 -8.20 -8.04 12.15
C LEU A 162 -9.59 -7.78 11.57
N PRO A 163 -10.62 -8.51 12.00
CA PRO A 163 -12.00 -8.24 11.61
C PRO A 163 -12.40 -6.82 11.96
N GLN A 164 -13.28 -6.22 11.17
CA GLN A 164 -13.90 -4.95 11.53
C GLN A 164 -14.61 -5.06 12.90
N GLU A 165 -14.42 -4.06 13.74
CA GLU A 165 -15.03 -4.00 15.07
C GLU A 165 -16.57 -3.94 15.02
N PRO A 166 -17.27 -4.51 16.01
CA PRO A 166 -16.73 -5.29 17.13
C PRO A 166 -16.36 -6.73 16.71
N PHE A 167 -15.33 -7.29 17.34
CA PHE A 167 -14.91 -8.69 17.18
C PHE A 167 -14.37 -9.25 18.51
N ALA A 168 -14.27 -10.57 18.60
CA ALA A 168 -13.71 -11.32 19.72
C ALA A 168 -12.41 -12.03 19.29
N TRP A 169 -11.29 -11.62 19.89
CA TRP A 169 -10.00 -12.27 19.68
C TRP A 169 -9.80 -13.47 20.65
N PRO A 170 -9.20 -14.59 20.21
CA PRO A 170 -8.73 -14.88 18.85
C PRO A 170 -9.78 -15.51 17.93
N THR A 171 -10.98 -15.79 18.44
CA THR A 171 -11.98 -16.64 17.74
C THR A 171 -12.40 -16.09 16.38
N ASP A 172 -12.49 -14.77 16.23
CA ASP A 172 -12.88 -14.12 14.98
C ASP A 172 -11.74 -14.05 13.96
N GLY A 173 -10.53 -14.45 14.33
CA GLY A 173 -9.36 -14.59 13.46
C GLY A 173 -8.43 -13.37 13.47
N GLU A 174 -7.16 -13.62 13.18
CA GLU A 174 -6.10 -12.63 12.96
C GLU A 174 -5.12 -13.18 11.91
N VAL A 175 -4.66 -12.33 11.00
CA VAL A 175 -3.74 -12.71 9.91
C VAL A 175 -2.57 -11.73 9.88
N ASP A 176 -1.40 -12.21 10.27
CA ASP A 176 -0.17 -11.41 10.28
C ASP A 176 0.61 -11.67 9.01
N ILE A 177 0.71 -10.64 8.18
CA ILE A 177 1.35 -10.74 6.87
C ILE A 177 2.85 -10.54 7.03
N ALA A 178 3.23 -9.51 7.80
CA ALA A 178 4.60 -9.19 8.10
C ALA A 178 4.78 -8.70 9.53
N GLU A 179 5.51 -9.48 10.34
CA GLU A 179 6.00 -9.08 11.65
C GLU A 179 7.49 -9.34 11.76
N THR A 180 8.23 -8.39 12.32
CA THR A 180 9.63 -8.59 12.71
C THR A 180 9.85 -7.89 14.03
N TRP A 181 10.84 -8.32 14.79
CA TRP A 181 11.19 -7.65 16.04
C TRP A 181 12.69 -7.67 16.24
N ASN A 182 13.18 -6.78 17.11
CA ASN A 182 14.59 -6.69 17.49
C ASN A 182 15.59 -6.50 16.33
N GLY A 183 15.10 -6.17 15.12
CA GLY A 183 15.94 -6.06 13.93
C GLY A 183 16.61 -7.38 13.54
N ASP A 184 16.01 -8.53 13.86
CA ASP A 184 16.56 -9.85 13.57
C ASP A 184 16.52 -10.25 12.08
N CYS A 185 15.93 -9.38 11.25
CA CYS A 185 15.76 -9.56 9.81
C CYS A 185 15.03 -10.87 9.47
N GLU A 186 14.09 -11.28 10.33
CA GLU A 186 13.16 -12.38 10.10
C GLU A 186 11.73 -11.86 10.07
N ASN A 187 11.02 -12.19 9.00
CA ASN A 187 9.58 -11.98 8.91
C ASN A 187 8.85 -13.19 9.49
N HIS A 188 7.91 -12.96 10.39
CA HIS A 188 6.99 -13.96 10.90
C HIS A 188 5.64 -13.74 10.23
N SER A 189 5.18 -14.74 9.49
CA SER A 189 3.81 -14.80 8.99
C SER A 189 3.02 -15.67 9.94
N CYS A 190 1.90 -15.15 10.43
CA CYS A 190 1.11 -15.79 11.47
C CYS A 190 -0.37 -15.83 11.10
N LEU A 191 -1.06 -16.84 11.61
CA LEU A 191 -2.51 -16.98 11.55
C LEU A 191 -2.96 -17.40 12.94
N HIS A 192 -3.86 -16.65 13.57
CA HIS A 192 -4.40 -16.96 14.90
C HIS A 192 -5.92 -17.18 14.83
N TRP A 193 -6.39 -18.20 15.54
CA TRP A 193 -7.82 -18.54 15.68
C TRP A 193 -8.08 -19.34 16.96
N GLY A 194 -9.35 -19.65 17.24
CA GLY A 194 -9.70 -20.49 18.39
C GLY A 194 -9.38 -19.86 19.74
N GLN A 195 -9.14 -20.68 20.76
CA GLN A 195 -8.85 -20.24 22.13
C GLN A 195 -7.41 -20.53 22.54
N HIS A 196 -6.86 -19.74 23.47
CA HIS A 196 -5.47 -19.88 23.92
C HIS A 196 -5.14 -21.27 24.51
N HIS A 197 -6.11 -22.07 24.92
CA HIS A 197 -5.86 -23.40 25.50
C HIS A 197 -6.01 -24.55 24.50
N GLU A 198 -6.43 -24.26 23.26
CA GLU A 198 -6.71 -25.26 22.26
C GLU A 198 -5.44 -25.67 21.48
N PRO A 199 -5.28 -26.96 21.14
CA PRO A 199 -4.28 -27.39 20.17
C PRO A 199 -4.66 -26.89 18.77
N ASP A 200 -3.68 -26.50 17.95
CA ASP A 200 -3.91 -25.95 16.60
C ASP A 200 -4.77 -24.68 16.60
N LYS A 201 -4.35 -23.70 17.39
CA LYS A 201 -4.95 -22.35 17.52
C LYS A 201 -4.15 -21.27 16.80
N HIS A 202 -2.94 -21.58 16.35
CA HIS A 202 -2.14 -20.67 15.55
C HIS A 202 -1.14 -21.40 14.67
N ARG A 203 -0.79 -20.76 13.56
CA ARG A 203 0.27 -21.20 12.64
C ARG A 203 1.25 -20.08 12.44
N VAL A 204 2.53 -20.40 12.50
CA VAL A 204 3.61 -19.42 12.33
C VAL A 204 4.69 -19.99 11.42
N LEU A 205 5.24 -19.14 10.56
CA LEU A 205 6.44 -19.44 9.81
C LEU A 205 7.38 -18.22 9.74
N GLY A 206 8.64 -18.44 10.15
CA GLY A 206 9.72 -17.48 10.00
C GLY A 206 10.36 -17.54 8.61
N THR A 207 10.60 -16.38 8.00
CA THR A 207 11.33 -16.23 6.73
C THR A 207 12.44 -15.20 6.90
N LYS A 208 13.70 -15.63 6.73
CA LYS A 208 14.87 -14.73 6.79
C LYS A 208 14.92 -13.81 5.57
N ILE A 209 15.11 -12.51 5.82
CA ILE A 209 15.30 -11.46 4.83
C ILE A 209 16.55 -10.64 5.22
N PRO A 210 17.76 -11.14 4.94
CA PRO A 210 19.00 -10.55 5.46
C PRO A 210 19.23 -9.08 5.07
N ASP A 211 18.59 -8.61 4.00
CA ASP A 211 18.69 -7.26 3.46
C ASP A 211 17.48 -6.36 3.78
N MET A 212 16.57 -6.79 4.67
CA MET A 212 15.33 -6.08 5.04
C MET A 212 15.56 -4.60 5.40
N GLN A 213 16.64 -4.31 6.13
CA GLN A 213 16.96 -2.94 6.56
C GLN A 213 17.45 -2.01 5.43
N TYR A 214 17.81 -2.55 4.27
CA TYR A 214 18.45 -1.81 3.19
C TYR A 214 17.54 -1.55 1.99
N ARG A 215 16.34 -2.16 1.96
CA ARG A 215 15.41 -2.00 0.86
C ARG A 215 13.95 -2.18 1.30
N PRO A 216 13.00 -1.61 0.55
CA PRO A 216 11.61 -2.01 0.67
C PRO A 216 11.44 -3.50 0.30
N VAL A 217 10.63 -4.21 1.07
CA VAL A 217 10.23 -5.60 0.87
C VAL A 217 8.78 -5.63 0.41
N ARG A 218 8.47 -6.44 -0.61
CA ARG A 218 7.09 -6.65 -1.05
C ARG A 218 6.47 -7.82 -0.29
N TYR A 219 5.30 -7.58 0.28
CA TYR A 219 4.46 -8.58 0.93
C TYR A 219 3.13 -8.69 0.19
N ASP A 220 2.69 -9.91 -0.08
CA ASP A 220 1.36 -10.16 -0.64
C ASP A 220 0.63 -11.21 0.21
N LEU A 221 -0.67 -11.01 0.46
CA LEU A 221 -1.58 -12.04 0.95
C LEU A 221 -2.65 -12.27 -0.11
N ALA A 222 -2.67 -13.45 -0.72
CA ALA A 222 -3.74 -13.87 -1.63
C ALA A 222 -4.72 -14.78 -0.89
N TRP A 223 -6.03 -14.54 -1.03
CA TRP A 223 -7.07 -15.36 -0.41
C TRP A 223 -8.17 -15.75 -1.40
N LEU A 224 -8.68 -16.96 -1.25
CA LEU A 224 -9.83 -17.49 -1.98
C LEU A 224 -10.81 -18.11 -0.98
N GLN A 225 -11.94 -17.44 -0.74
CA GLN A 225 -13.00 -17.85 0.19
C GLN A 225 -14.37 -17.86 -0.50
N PRO A 226 -14.68 -18.85 -1.35
CA PRO A 226 -15.93 -18.85 -2.11
C PRO A 226 -17.18 -18.67 -1.23
N GLY A 227 -17.93 -17.59 -1.48
CA GLY A 227 -19.17 -17.28 -0.75
C GLY A 227 -18.98 -16.79 0.69
N GLY A 228 -17.74 -16.50 1.12
CA GLY A 228 -17.43 -15.97 2.45
C GLY A 228 -17.83 -16.92 3.58
N GLN A 229 -17.88 -18.23 3.29
CA GLN A 229 -18.31 -19.24 4.26
C GLN A 229 -17.20 -19.47 5.31
N PRO A 230 -17.52 -19.40 6.61
CA PRO A 230 -16.57 -19.72 7.67
C PRO A 230 -16.01 -21.14 7.51
N GLY A 231 -14.71 -21.33 7.79
CA GLY A 231 -14.05 -22.63 7.68
C GLY A 231 -13.89 -23.19 6.27
N GLN A 232 -14.15 -22.37 5.24
CA GLN A 232 -13.91 -22.72 3.85
C GLN A 232 -12.96 -21.70 3.24
N GLY A 233 -12.11 -22.16 2.32
CA GLY A 233 -11.19 -21.30 1.61
C GLY A 233 -9.76 -21.38 2.13
N ARG A 234 -8.88 -20.64 1.46
CA ARG A 234 -7.43 -20.77 1.60
C ARG A 234 -6.71 -19.48 1.28
N MET A 235 -5.50 -19.36 1.80
CA MET A 235 -4.64 -18.20 1.63
C MET A 235 -3.16 -18.58 1.48
N ILE A 236 -2.41 -17.71 0.80
CA ILE A 236 -0.96 -17.83 0.62
C ILE A 236 -0.33 -16.47 0.92
N TRP A 237 0.73 -16.49 1.72
CA TRP A 237 1.62 -15.37 1.98
C TRP A 237 2.79 -15.41 1.02
N TYR A 238 3.16 -14.24 0.50
CA TYR A 238 4.30 -14.06 -0.38
C TYR A 238 5.24 -12.99 0.15
N ILE A 239 6.54 -13.22 -0.05
CA ILE A 239 7.60 -12.24 0.21
C ILE A 239 8.42 -12.12 -1.07
N ASP A 240 8.51 -10.90 -1.61
CA ASP A 240 9.14 -10.59 -2.91
C ASP A 240 8.68 -11.53 -4.03
N GLY A 241 7.38 -11.83 -4.06
CA GLY A 241 6.74 -12.72 -5.04
C GLY A 241 6.98 -14.21 -4.82
N ARG A 242 7.74 -14.64 -3.81
CA ARG A 242 7.91 -16.06 -3.47
C ARG A 242 6.87 -16.48 -2.45
N PRO A 243 6.12 -17.57 -2.67
CA PRO A 243 5.20 -18.07 -1.65
C PRO A 243 6.01 -18.63 -0.47
N VAL A 244 5.70 -18.19 0.74
CA VAL A 244 6.46 -18.58 1.95
C VAL A 244 5.64 -19.47 2.87
N MET A 245 4.36 -19.19 3.01
CA MET A 245 3.43 -19.92 3.87
C MET A 245 2.07 -20.03 3.18
N LYS A 246 1.37 -21.14 3.41
CA LYS A 246 -0.04 -21.30 3.08
C LYS A 246 -0.85 -21.71 4.31
N GLY A 247 -2.15 -21.46 4.26
CA GLY A 247 -3.09 -21.87 5.29
C GLY A 247 -4.51 -21.98 4.76
N ASP A 248 -5.28 -22.91 5.31
CA ASP A 248 -6.74 -22.93 5.15
C ASP A 248 -7.36 -21.85 6.05
N ILE A 249 -8.49 -21.28 5.64
CA ILE A 249 -9.25 -20.34 6.48
C ILE A 249 -9.89 -21.15 7.61
N PRO A 250 -9.56 -20.89 8.89
CA PRO A 250 -10.03 -21.72 9.98
C PRO A 250 -11.55 -21.64 10.18
N PRO A 251 -12.19 -22.69 10.72
CA PRO A 251 -13.59 -22.62 11.13
C PRO A 251 -13.76 -21.62 12.27
N GLY A 252 -14.89 -20.90 12.29
CA GLY A 252 -15.24 -19.95 13.33
C GLY A 252 -14.71 -18.53 13.13
N THR A 253 -13.70 -18.32 12.29
CA THR A 253 -13.20 -16.97 11.98
C THR A 253 -14.20 -16.18 11.15
N ARG A 254 -14.10 -14.85 11.22
CA ARG A 254 -14.87 -13.95 10.36
C ARG A 254 -14.44 -14.12 8.90
N PRO A 255 -15.33 -13.83 7.93
CA PRO A 255 -14.98 -13.85 6.51
C PRO A 255 -13.85 -12.87 6.19
N MET A 256 -12.96 -13.22 5.26
CA MET A 256 -11.83 -12.37 4.86
C MET A 256 -12.30 -10.99 4.37
N ARG A 257 -13.45 -10.91 3.68
CA ARG A 257 -14.05 -9.63 3.25
C ARG A 257 -14.32 -8.64 4.39
N ASP A 258 -14.42 -9.11 5.62
CA ASP A 258 -14.70 -8.30 6.80
C ASP A 258 -13.41 -7.84 7.51
N MET A 259 -12.25 -8.33 7.08
CA MET A 259 -10.96 -7.97 7.66
C MET A 259 -10.56 -6.54 7.27
N THR A 260 -10.05 -5.80 8.23
CA THR A 260 -9.42 -4.48 8.09
C THR A 260 -7.90 -4.64 8.08
N ILE A 261 -7.21 -3.67 7.49
CA ILE A 261 -5.75 -3.61 7.45
C ILE A 261 -5.24 -2.88 8.68
N LEU A 262 -4.24 -3.44 9.33
CA LEU A 262 -3.52 -2.80 10.43
C LEU A 262 -2.06 -2.59 10.08
N LEU A 263 -1.56 -1.41 10.46
CA LEU A 263 -0.16 -1.02 10.38
C LEU A 263 0.24 -0.42 11.72
N ASN A 264 1.35 -0.88 12.30
CA ASN A 264 1.90 -0.27 13.51
C ASN A 264 3.41 -0.50 13.63
N VAL A 265 4.02 0.30 14.50
CA VAL A 265 5.37 0.06 15.02
C VAL A 265 5.29 -0.01 16.55
N ALA A 266 5.21 -1.21 17.11
CA ALA A 266 5.27 -1.44 18.54
C ALA A 266 6.72 -1.30 19.05
N MET A 267 6.87 -1.08 20.35
CA MET A 267 8.15 -0.91 21.04
C MET A 267 8.15 -1.78 22.30
N GLY A 268 9.19 -2.60 22.47
CA GLY A 268 9.24 -3.60 23.54
C GLY A 268 8.23 -4.74 23.34
N GLY A 269 7.60 -5.17 24.43
CA GLY A 269 6.69 -6.30 24.43
C GLY A 269 7.35 -7.67 24.61
N ASN A 270 6.50 -8.68 24.79
CA ASN A 270 6.89 -10.07 25.08
C ASN A 270 7.87 -10.63 24.04
N VAL A 271 7.58 -10.40 22.75
CA VAL A 271 8.42 -10.85 21.62
C VAL A 271 9.80 -10.18 21.60
N CYS A 272 9.90 -8.96 22.14
CA CYS A 272 11.19 -8.29 22.26
C CYS A 272 12.02 -8.80 23.45
N GLY A 273 11.46 -9.63 24.34
CA GLY A 273 12.21 -10.26 25.44
C GLY A 273 12.79 -9.24 26.43
N GLY A 274 12.05 -8.16 26.71
CA GLY A 274 12.47 -7.09 27.63
C GLY A 274 13.46 -6.08 27.04
N LYS A 275 13.83 -6.22 25.76
CA LYS A 275 14.65 -5.23 25.05
C LYS A 275 13.87 -3.95 24.79
N THR A 276 14.57 -2.82 24.86
CA THR A 276 13.99 -1.49 24.62
C THR A 276 14.82 -0.71 23.60
N PRO A 277 14.20 0.11 22.74
CA PRO A 277 14.93 0.88 21.74
C PRO A 277 15.74 2.03 22.35
N ARG A 278 16.83 2.38 21.67
CA ARG A 278 17.63 3.58 21.98
C ARG A 278 16.87 4.85 21.55
N ASP A 279 17.30 6.00 22.07
CA ASP A 279 16.74 7.30 21.67
C ASP A 279 16.84 7.52 20.17
N GLY A 280 15.76 8.05 19.59
CA GLY A 280 15.67 8.32 18.15
C GLY A 280 14.28 8.09 17.59
N TYR A 281 14.22 8.00 16.25
CA TYR A 281 13.02 7.68 15.50
C TYR A 281 13.24 6.44 14.63
N TYR A 282 12.19 5.64 14.50
CA TYR A 282 12.17 4.39 13.76
C TYR A 282 10.97 4.39 12.82
N ASP A 283 11.25 4.54 11.53
CA ASP A 283 10.22 4.74 10.51
C ASP A 283 9.91 3.42 9.80
N MET A 284 8.64 3.03 9.81
CA MET A 284 8.07 2.10 8.84
C MET A 284 7.54 2.93 7.67
N VAL A 285 8.11 2.72 6.49
CA VAL A 285 7.74 3.47 5.28
C VAL A 285 6.99 2.55 4.34
N VAL A 286 5.71 2.85 4.11
CA VAL A 286 4.84 2.14 3.18
C VAL A 286 4.92 2.82 1.82
N HIS A 287 5.66 2.21 0.90
CA HIS A 287 5.85 2.70 -0.46
C HIS A 287 4.63 2.48 -1.34
N GLN A 288 3.96 1.33 -1.17
CA GLN A 288 2.75 0.95 -1.89
C GLN A 288 1.86 0.13 -0.97
N LEU A 289 0.54 0.30 -1.09
CA LEU A 289 -0.48 -0.54 -0.47
C LEU A 289 -1.69 -0.57 -1.40
N TYR A 290 -2.20 -1.75 -1.73
CA TYR A 290 -3.42 -1.86 -2.52
C TYR A 290 -4.07 -3.23 -2.39
N MET A 291 -5.35 -3.29 -2.74
CA MET A 291 -6.09 -4.53 -2.91
C MET A 291 -6.38 -4.78 -4.39
N GLY A 292 -6.00 -5.96 -4.87
CA GLY A 292 -6.21 -6.45 -6.22
C GLY A 292 -7.22 -7.60 -6.30
N SER A 293 -7.89 -7.73 -7.43
CA SER A 293 -8.87 -8.79 -7.69
C SER A 293 -8.23 -10.17 -7.91
N GLU A 294 -6.95 -10.22 -8.25
CA GLU A 294 -6.18 -11.45 -8.43
C GLU A 294 -4.67 -11.21 -8.22
N PRO A 295 -3.89 -12.26 -7.89
CA PRO A 295 -2.44 -12.17 -7.79
C PRO A 295 -1.76 -11.71 -9.09
N GLU A 296 -0.70 -10.92 -8.97
CA GLU A 296 0.13 -10.59 -10.13
C GLU A 296 0.86 -11.82 -10.71
N TYR A 297 1.30 -11.70 -11.96
CA TYR A 297 2.13 -12.70 -12.65
C TYR A 297 1.46 -14.08 -12.75
N GLY A 298 0.25 -14.14 -13.30
CA GLY A 298 -0.45 -15.40 -13.59
C GLY A 298 -1.75 -15.64 -12.83
N GLY A 299 -2.22 -14.66 -12.03
CA GLY A 299 -3.56 -14.67 -11.45
C GLY A 299 -3.84 -15.91 -10.61
N TRP A 300 -5.07 -16.38 -10.69
CA TRP A 300 -5.50 -17.59 -9.97
C TRP A 300 -4.82 -18.87 -10.45
N GLN A 301 -4.35 -18.93 -11.70
CA GLN A 301 -3.59 -20.10 -12.16
C GLN A 301 -2.26 -20.24 -11.41
N ARG A 302 -1.56 -19.12 -11.19
CA ARG A 302 -0.36 -19.10 -10.33
C ARG A 302 -0.71 -19.50 -8.91
N PHE A 303 -1.79 -18.96 -8.35
CA PHE A 303 -2.25 -19.31 -7.00
C PHE A 303 -2.44 -20.82 -6.82
N GLU A 304 -3.10 -21.49 -7.78
CA GLU A 304 -3.27 -22.96 -7.73
C GLU A 304 -1.94 -23.72 -7.78
N ASN A 305 -1.02 -23.27 -8.64
CA ASN A 305 0.30 -23.87 -8.73
C ASN A 305 1.08 -23.70 -7.42
N ASP A 306 1.10 -22.49 -6.88
CA ASP A 306 1.84 -22.17 -5.67
C ASP A 306 1.21 -22.88 -4.46
N TRP A 307 -0.11 -23.00 -4.40
CA TRP A 307 -0.82 -23.77 -3.38
C TRP A 307 -0.33 -25.21 -3.27
N ALA A 308 -0.07 -25.87 -4.40
CA ALA A 308 0.40 -27.26 -4.42
C ALA A 308 1.82 -27.43 -3.86
N HIS A 309 2.66 -26.38 -3.91
CA HIS A 309 4.09 -26.46 -3.60
C HIS A 309 4.52 -25.67 -2.36
N THR A 310 3.64 -24.84 -1.82
CA THR A 310 3.93 -24.04 -0.62
C THR A 310 3.72 -24.86 0.64
N GLN A 311 4.57 -24.66 1.64
CA GLN A 311 4.45 -25.33 2.94
C GLN A 311 3.37 -24.69 3.81
N LEU A 312 2.78 -25.50 4.70
CA LEU A 312 1.93 -24.99 5.77
C LEU A 312 2.80 -24.31 6.84
N GLY A 313 2.27 -23.30 7.53
CA GLY A 313 2.90 -22.80 8.75
C GLY A 313 2.96 -23.88 9.83
N ASN A 314 3.94 -23.76 10.74
CA ASN A 314 4.07 -24.70 11.85
C ASN A 314 2.97 -24.43 12.88
N THR A 315 2.33 -25.50 13.36
CA THR A 315 1.40 -25.41 14.50
C THR A 315 2.21 -25.33 15.79
N TYR A 316 1.87 -24.36 16.64
CA TYR A 316 2.43 -24.20 17.98
C TYR A 316 1.31 -24.16 19.03
#